data_AF-A0A382CDA8-F1
#
_entry.id   AF-A0A382CDA8-F1
#
_cell.length_a   1.000
_cell.length_b   1.000
_cell.length_c   1.000
_cell.angle_alpha   90.00
_cell.angle_beta   90.00
_cell.angle_gamma   90.00
#
_symmetry.space_group_name_H-M   'P 1'
#
loop_
_entity.id
_entity.type
_entity.pdbx_description
1 polymer ?
#
loop_
_entity_poly.entity_id
_entity_poly.type
_entity_poly.pdbx_seq_one_letter_code
_entity_poly.pdbx_strand_id
1 'polypeptide(L)'
;MKNHPGISFTGPELCSLDAVQVVELLRKKEISPEELLDSSFERINQVEPSVNAIPTLCEERARESAKCWQETGRGNQDEPGWLGGLPVGIKDLTP
;
A
#
# COMPACT_ATOMS: atom_id res chain seq x y z
N MET A 1 -0.15 -13.96 -5.57
CA MET A 1 0.84 -14.87 -4.94
C MET A 1 0.34 -16.32 -5.00
N LYS A 2 1.17 -17.29 -5.40
CA LYS A 2 0.76 -18.71 -5.30
C LYS A 2 0.94 -19.15 -3.85
N ASN A 3 -0.14 -19.41 -3.14
CA ASN A 3 -0.10 -19.97 -1.79
C ASN A 3 0.74 -21.26 -1.81
N HIS A 4 1.78 -21.31 -0.99
CA HIS A 4 2.52 -22.55 -0.78
C HIS A 4 1.59 -23.55 -0.08
N PRO A 5 1.48 -24.82 -0.54
CA PRO A 5 0.63 -25.80 0.11
C PRO A 5 1.04 -25.93 1.59
N GLY A 6 0.16 -25.45 2.49
CA GLY A 6 0.35 -25.48 3.95
C GLY A 6 0.54 -24.13 4.63
N ILE A 7 0.64 -23.01 3.90
CA ILE A 7 0.77 -21.67 4.51
C ILE A 7 -0.28 -20.73 3.92
N SER A 8 -1.21 -20.26 4.76
CA SER A 8 -2.17 -19.21 4.43
C SER A 8 -1.63 -17.85 4.83
N PHE A 9 -1.87 -16.83 4.00
CA PHE A 9 -1.64 -15.45 4.39
C PHE A 9 -2.56 -15.05 5.56
N THR A 10 -2.03 -14.34 6.55
CA THR A 10 -2.74 -14.02 7.81
C THR A 10 -3.00 -12.52 8.01
N GLY A 11 -2.63 -11.69 7.04
CA GLY A 11 -2.90 -10.25 7.09
C GLY A 11 -4.21 -9.85 6.37
N PRO A 12 -4.44 -8.55 6.21
CA PRO A 12 -5.55 -8.00 5.43
C PRO A 12 -5.52 -8.49 3.97
N GLU A 13 -6.68 -8.83 3.40
CA GLU A 13 -6.79 -9.46 2.07
C GLU A 13 -6.05 -8.68 0.98
N LEU A 14 -6.14 -7.34 0.97
CA LEU A 14 -5.43 -6.49 0.00
C LEU A 14 -3.91 -6.66 0.02
N CYS A 15 -3.33 -6.96 1.18
CA CYS A 15 -1.89 -7.21 1.32
C CYS A 15 -1.46 -8.60 0.81
N SER A 16 -2.40 -9.47 0.43
CA SER A 16 -2.12 -10.79 -0.17
C SER A 16 -2.03 -10.76 -1.70
N LEU A 17 -2.51 -9.66 -2.30
CA LEU A 17 -2.53 -9.44 -3.74
C LEU A 17 -1.15 -8.99 -4.23
N ASP A 18 -0.84 -9.25 -5.50
CA ASP A 18 0.34 -8.65 -6.12
C ASP A 18 0.06 -7.20 -6.58
N ALA A 19 1.14 -6.45 -6.84
CA ALA A 19 1.04 -5.04 -7.19
C ALA A 19 0.22 -4.80 -8.48
N VAL A 20 0.24 -5.73 -9.45
CA VAL A 20 -0.53 -5.57 -10.69
C VAL A 20 -2.02 -5.69 -10.40
N GLN A 21 -2.42 -6.67 -9.59
CA GLN A 21 -3.81 -6.82 -9.14
C GLN A 21 -4.28 -5.58 -8.38
N VAL A 22 -3.48 -5.07 -7.44
CA VAL A 22 -3.83 -3.90 -6.62
C VAL A 22 -3.97 -2.64 -7.48
N VAL A 23 -3.04 -2.40 -8.40
CA VAL A 23 -3.12 -1.25 -9.32
C VAL A 23 -4.35 -1.35 -10.22
N GLU A 24 -4.72 -2.53 -10.69
CA GLU A 24 -5.93 -2.73 -11.48
C GLU A 24 -7.20 -2.37 -10.69
N LEU A 25 -7.29 -2.76 -9.41
CA LEU A 25 -8.41 -2.40 -8.53
C LEU A 25 -8.47 -0.88 -8.28
N LEU A 26 -7.32 -0.24 -8.05
CA LEU A 26 -7.22 1.22 -7.90
C LEU A 26 -7.68 1.95 -9.16
N ARG A 27 -7.26 1.48 -10.35
CA ARG A 27 -7.68 2.07 -11.64
C ARG A 27 -9.17 1.94 -11.89
N LYS A 28 -9.76 0.81 -11.49
CA LYS A 28 -11.21 0.57 -11.56
C LYS A 28 -12.00 1.31 -10.48
N LYS A 29 -11.30 1.94 -9.52
CA LYS A 29 -11.90 2.60 -8.34
C LYS A 29 -12.71 1.62 -7.48
N GLU A 30 -12.34 0.34 -7.50
CA GLU A 30 -12.92 -0.70 -6.64
C GLU A 30 -12.36 -0.64 -5.21
N ILE A 31 -11.17 -0.07 -5.07
CA ILE A 31 -10.55 0.31 -3.80
C ILE A 31 -9.96 1.72 -3.92
N SER A 32 -9.78 2.39 -2.79
CA SER A 32 -9.10 3.67 -2.67
C SER A 32 -7.66 3.53 -2.14
N PRO A 33 -6.77 4.50 -2.43
CA PRO A 33 -5.45 4.58 -1.81
C PRO A 33 -5.49 4.56 -0.28
N GLU A 34 -6.52 5.16 0.32
CA GLU A 34 -6.74 5.23 1.76
C GLU A 34 -7.06 3.85 2.36
N GLU A 35 -7.97 3.09 1.74
CA GLU A 35 -8.28 1.70 2.15
C GLU A 35 -7.03 0.81 2.08
N LEU A 36 -6.19 1.03 1.07
CA LEU A 36 -4.95 0.30 0.88
C LEU A 36 -3.87 0.71 1.90
N LEU A 37 -3.82 2.00 2.29
CA LEU A 37 -2.99 2.47 3.40
C LEU A 37 -3.43 1.85 4.72
N ASP A 38 -4.74 1.84 5.01
CA ASP A 38 -5.28 1.24 6.24
C ASP A 38 -4.90 -0.25 6.34
N SER A 39 -5.09 -1.00 5.25
CA SER A 39 -4.66 -2.41 5.17
C SER A 39 -3.15 -2.57 5.39
N SER A 40 -2.34 -1.67 4.83
CA SER A 40 -0.89 -1.70 4.97
C SER A 40 -0.45 -1.43 6.41
N PHE A 41 -1.02 -0.40 7.06
CA PHE A 41 -0.70 -0.07 8.45
C PHE A 41 -1.19 -1.12 9.42
N GLU A 42 -2.37 -1.72 9.19
CA GLU A 42 -2.82 -2.87 9.97
C GLU A 42 -1.79 -4.01 9.87
N ARG A 43 -1.32 -4.34 8.66
CA ARG A 43 -0.32 -5.40 8.50
C ARG A 43 0.99 -5.07 9.18
N ILE A 44 1.49 -3.84 9.04
CA ILE A 44 2.70 -3.36 9.72
C ILE A 44 2.56 -3.54 11.23
N ASN A 45 1.46 -3.08 11.82
CA ASN A 45 1.20 -3.21 13.26
C ASN A 45 1.15 -4.67 13.73
N GLN A 46 0.63 -5.59 12.91
CA GLN A 46 0.58 -7.02 13.23
C GLN A 46 1.96 -7.68 13.28
N VAL A 47 2.93 -7.24 12.46
CA VAL A 47 4.19 -7.99 12.25
C VAL A 47 5.45 -7.29 12.71
N GLU A 48 5.47 -5.97 12.77
CA GLU A 48 6.67 -5.21 13.12
C GLU A 48 7.29 -5.61 14.48
N PRO A 49 6.53 -6.00 15.52
CA PRO A 49 7.14 -6.51 16.76
C PRO A 49 8.06 -7.74 16.56
N SER A 50 7.81 -8.54 15.52
CA SER A 50 8.59 -9.75 15.22
C SER A 50 9.56 -9.57 14.04
N VAL A 51 9.18 -8.74 13.06
CA VAL A 51 9.93 -8.58 11.80
C VAL A 51 10.83 -7.35 11.82
N ASN A 52 10.36 -6.25 12.40
CA ASN A 52 11.10 -4.98 12.50
C ASN A 52 11.67 -4.50 11.15
N ALA A 53 10.85 -4.49 10.08
CA ALA A 53 11.26 -4.13 8.73
C ALA A 53 11.03 -2.65 8.38
N ILE A 54 10.17 -1.93 9.11
CA ILE A 54 9.80 -0.53 8.89
C ILE A 54 10.21 0.28 10.13
N PRO A 55 11.53 0.53 10.33
CA PRO A 55 12.02 1.24 11.52
C PRO A 55 11.54 2.70 11.59
N THR A 56 11.18 3.29 10.45
CA THR A 56 10.58 4.62 10.37
C THR A 56 9.27 4.53 9.61
N LEU A 57 8.16 4.66 10.34
CA LEU A 57 6.81 4.70 9.77
C LEU A 57 6.39 6.16 9.53
N CYS A 58 6.18 6.54 8.27
CA CYS A 58 5.72 7.89 7.89
C CYS A 58 4.21 7.89 7.62
N GLU A 59 3.39 7.51 8.60
CA GLU A 59 1.93 7.35 8.41
C GLU A 59 1.24 8.65 7.98
N GLU A 60 1.45 9.75 8.72
CA GLU A 60 0.83 11.05 8.44
C GLU A 60 1.14 11.51 7.00
N ARG A 61 2.42 11.48 6.61
CA ARG A 61 2.88 11.83 5.26
C ARG A 61 2.19 10.98 4.18
N ALA A 62 2.00 9.68 4.42
CA ALA A 62 1.35 8.81 3.45
C ALA A 62 -0.14 9.16 3.30
N ARG A 63 -0.84 9.43 4.40
CA ARG A 63 -2.25 9.86 4.38
C ARG A 63 -2.44 11.21 3.70
N GLU A 64 -1.56 12.18 3.98
CA GLU A 64 -1.57 13.47 3.29
C GLU A 64 -1.33 13.32 1.79
N SER A 65 -0.41 12.43 1.39
CA SER A 65 -0.15 12.15 -0.02
C SER A 65 -1.37 11.55 -0.73
N ALA A 66 -2.08 10.61 -0.08
CA ALA A 66 -3.31 10.02 -0.63
C ALA A 66 -4.43 11.06 -0.77
N LYS A 67 -4.65 11.89 0.26
CA LYS A 67 -5.62 12.99 0.21
C LYS A 67 -5.29 13.99 -0.91
N CYS A 68 -4.04 14.44 -0.99
CA CYS A 68 -3.59 15.35 -2.04
C CYS A 68 -3.78 14.74 -3.44
N TRP A 69 -3.58 13.43 -3.59
CA TRP A 69 -3.79 12.73 -4.84
C TRP A 69 -5.24 12.83 -5.32
N GLN A 70 -6.20 12.65 -4.41
CA GLN A 70 -7.62 12.77 -4.69
C GLN A 70 -8.02 14.23 -5.01
N GLU A 71 -7.51 15.20 -4.25
CA GLU A 71 -7.92 16.60 -4.32
C GLU A 71 -7.29 17.39 -5.47
N THR A 72 -6.01 17.13 -5.78
CA THR A 72 -5.21 17.99 -6.67
C THR A 72 -5.04 17.46 -8.08
N GLY A 73 -5.45 16.23 -8.37
CA GLY A 73 -5.22 15.60 -9.68
C GLY A 73 -3.73 15.45 -10.02
N ARG A 74 -2.85 15.36 -9.00
CA ARG A 74 -1.39 15.13 -9.18
C ARG A 74 -1.04 13.74 -9.74
N GLY A 75 -2.02 12.87 -9.94
CA GLY A 75 -2.13 12.07 -11.14
C GLY A 75 -3.42 12.51 -11.82
N ASN A 76 -3.37 12.82 -13.12
CA ASN A 76 -4.60 12.95 -13.88
C ASN A 76 -5.49 11.74 -13.50
N GLN A 77 -6.71 11.93 -13.02
CA GLN A 77 -7.53 10.77 -12.62
C GLN A 77 -7.73 9.82 -13.82
N ASP A 78 -7.64 10.35 -15.02
CA ASP A 78 -7.66 9.60 -16.28
C ASP A 78 -6.30 8.98 -16.63
N GLU A 79 -5.19 9.52 -16.09
CA GLU A 79 -3.81 9.02 -16.30
C GLU A 79 -2.99 9.01 -14.98
N PRO A 80 -3.31 8.12 -14.04
CA PRO A 80 -2.70 8.08 -12.70
C PRO A 80 -1.23 7.62 -12.67
N GLY A 81 -0.60 7.41 -13.83
CA GLY A 81 0.71 6.75 -13.94
C GLY A 81 0.64 5.26 -13.58
N TRP A 82 1.76 4.56 -13.74
CA TRP A 82 1.78 3.09 -13.63
C TRP A 82 1.56 2.56 -12.21
N LEU A 83 1.84 3.35 -11.17
CA LEU A 83 1.73 2.97 -9.77
C LEU A 83 0.82 3.94 -8.98
N GLY A 84 -0.04 4.68 -9.66
CA GLY A 84 -0.89 5.68 -9.02
C GLY A 84 -1.73 5.09 -7.89
N GLY A 85 -1.59 5.64 -6.69
CA GLY A 85 -2.30 5.19 -5.49
C GLY A 85 -1.69 3.99 -4.76
N LEU A 86 -0.61 3.37 -5.26
CA LEU A 86 0.03 2.23 -4.60
C LEU A 86 0.98 2.68 -3.47
N PRO A 87 0.83 2.21 -2.22
CA PRO A 87 1.80 2.44 -1.16
C PRO A 87 3.15 1.80 -1.46
N VAL A 88 4.23 2.51 -1.15
CA VAL A 88 5.61 2.04 -1.39
C VAL A 88 6.49 2.24 -0.16
N GLY A 89 7.21 1.19 0.23
CA GLY A 89 8.27 1.28 1.22
C GLY A 89 9.56 1.79 0.57
N ILE A 90 10.21 2.75 1.19
CA ILE A 90 11.51 3.28 0.73
C ILE A 90 12.58 2.82 1.68
N LYS A 91 13.67 2.25 1.14
CA LYS A 91 14.82 1.84 1.95
C LYS A 91 15.45 3.09 2.58
N ASP A 92 15.58 3.08 3.90
CA ASP A 92 16.35 4.09 4.60
C ASP A 92 17.84 3.89 4.30
N LEU A 93 18.46 4.91 3.72
CA LEU A 93 19.86 4.95 3.33
C LEU A 93 20.50 6.12 4.07
N THR A 94 20.87 5.89 5.32
CA THR A 94 21.82 6.76 6.04
C THR A 94 23.25 6.31 5.68
N PRO A 95 24.16 7.24 5.36
CA PRO A 95 25.59 6.92 5.20
C PRO A 95 26.21 6.32 6.46
#